data_AF-A0A7W8SI59-F1
#
_entry.id   AF-A0A7W8SI59-F1
#
_cell.length_a   1.000
_cell.length_b   1.000
_cell.length_c   1.000
_cell.angle_alpha   90.00
_cell.angle_beta   90.00
_cell.angle_gamma   90.00
#
_symmetry.space_group_name_H-M   'P 1'
#
loop_
_entity.id
_entity.type
_entity.pdbx_description
1 polymer ?
#
loop_
_entity_poly.entity_id
_entity_poly.type
_entity_poly.pdbx_seq_one_letter_code
_entity_poly.pdbx_strand_id
1 'polypeptide(L)'
;MTARQNAASPVTGAKRAARRTQLAAAAAGVRVLPERARGLRRANLAACALHAVSAAAVLALADEFTLPVTGTYLVGPPGTDGQSVTVLDLSVAGAVGAFLILSALFHLLVSAPFVFKRYLTGLTQHRNVFRWVEYSLSSSLMIVVIAQLCGITDVAALIAIAGVNASMIFFGWLQEKYHEPGDGGFLPFALGCVAGVVPWLAILVYVLAPGSTSGAEPPAFVYAIVISLFAFFNVFALVQWLQYRPVGRFRDYLVGERTYIALSFIAKSALAWQVFAGTLTA
;
A
#
# COMPACT_ATOMS: atom_id res chain seq x y z
N MET A 1 50.62 37.72 -32.71
CA MET A 1 49.37 36.94 -32.81
C MET A 1 49.57 35.63 -32.05
N THR A 2 49.46 35.67 -30.72
CA THR A 2 48.29 35.31 -29.89
C THR A 2 48.10 33.80 -29.69
N ALA A 3 48.71 33.30 -28.60
CA ALA A 3 48.41 32.01 -28.00
C ALA A 3 47.00 32.03 -27.38
N ARG A 4 46.10 31.15 -27.83
CA ARG A 4 44.79 30.94 -27.20
C ARG A 4 44.92 29.90 -26.09
N GLN A 5 44.76 30.34 -24.84
CA GLN A 5 44.50 29.47 -23.70
C GLN A 5 43.04 28.97 -23.77
N ASN A 6 42.85 27.66 -23.90
CA ASN A 6 41.55 27.00 -23.74
C ASN A 6 41.21 26.92 -22.25
N ALA A 7 40.54 27.94 -21.71
CA ALA A 7 39.93 27.88 -20.40
C ALA A 7 38.63 27.08 -20.45
N ALA A 8 38.60 25.92 -19.81
CA ALA A 8 37.37 25.14 -19.64
C ALA A 8 36.35 25.94 -18.81
N SER A 9 35.11 26.03 -19.30
CA SER A 9 34.03 26.80 -18.68
C SER A 9 33.77 26.35 -17.22
N PRO A 10 33.65 27.28 -16.24
CA PRO A 10 33.43 26.98 -14.83
C PRO A 10 32.21 26.07 -14.56
N VAL A 11 31.19 26.17 -15.40
CA VAL A 11 29.93 25.41 -15.33
C VAL A 11 30.16 23.90 -15.57
N THR A 12 31.16 23.54 -16.38
CA THR A 12 31.50 22.14 -16.67
C THR A 12 32.27 21.48 -15.51
N GLY A 13 33.08 22.26 -14.79
CA GLY A 13 33.79 21.83 -13.58
C GLY A 13 32.84 21.52 -12.43
N ALA A 14 31.87 22.39 -12.17
CA ALA A 14 30.87 22.20 -11.11
C ALA A 14 29.96 20.99 -11.36
N LYS A 15 29.50 20.78 -12.60
CA LYS A 15 28.71 19.58 -12.96
C LYS A 15 29.52 18.29 -12.85
N ARG A 16 30.81 18.31 -13.23
CA ARG A 16 31.72 17.16 -13.05
C ARG A 16 32.03 16.88 -11.59
N ALA A 17 32.20 17.92 -10.78
CA ALA A 17 32.40 17.79 -9.33
C ALA A 17 31.15 17.21 -8.67
N ALA A 18 29.96 17.76 -8.94
CA ALA A 18 28.69 17.22 -8.44
C ALA A 18 28.46 15.76 -8.86
N ARG A 19 28.77 15.41 -10.11
CA ARG A 19 28.69 14.02 -10.61
C ARG A 19 29.73 13.10 -9.95
N ARG A 20 30.95 13.58 -9.67
CA ARG A 20 31.97 12.84 -8.92
C ARG A 20 31.58 12.66 -7.46
N THR A 21 31.00 13.66 -6.82
CA THR A 21 30.48 13.56 -5.45
C THR A 21 29.28 12.61 -5.39
N GLN A 22 28.38 12.64 -6.38
CA GLN A 22 27.31 11.64 -6.53
C GLN A 22 27.83 10.23 -6.76
N LEU A 23 28.86 10.05 -7.60
CA LEU A 23 29.48 8.75 -7.85
C LEU A 23 30.27 8.25 -6.64
N ALA A 24 30.93 9.14 -5.89
CA ALA A 24 31.64 8.83 -4.66
C ALA A 24 30.67 8.52 -3.51
N ALA A 25 29.55 9.25 -3.39
CA ALA A 25 28.48 8.94 -2.45
C ALA A 25 27.76 7.63 -2.82
N ALA A 26 27.59 7.34 -4.11
CA ALA A 26 27.09 6.04 -4.58
C ALA A 26 28.08 4.90 -4.32
N ALA A 27 29.39 5.16 -4.35
CA ALA A 27 30.43 4.20 -4.01
C ALA A 27 30.60 4.02 -2.49
N ALA A 28 30.31 5.06 -1.69
CA ALA A 28 30.28 5.04 -0.23
C ALA A 28 28.91 4.60 0.32
N GLY A 29 27.93 4.36 -0.54
CA GLY A 29 26.60 3.87 -0.17
C GLY A 29 26.73 2.56 0.61
N VAL A 30 26.12 2.53 1.79
CA VAL A 30 26.05 1.38 2.69
C VAL A 30 25.68 0.15 1.86
N ARG A 31 26.65 -0.72 1.57
CA ARG A 31 26.39 -1.95 0.80
C ARG A 31 25.57 -2.89 1.68
N VAL A 32 24.47 -3.41 1.15
CA VAL A 32 23.76 -4.51 1.80
C VAL A 32 24.69 -5.73 1.79
N LEU A 33 25.07 -6.20 2.98
CA LEU A 33 25.93 -7.39 3.13
C LEU A 33 25.31 -8.59 2.39
N PRO A 34 26.11 -9.44 1.73
CA PRO A 34 25.59 -10.58 0.95
C PRO A 34 24.62 -11.47 1.73
N GLU A 35 24.89 -11.75 3.01
CA GLU A 35 24.00 -12.53 3.87
C GLU A 35 22.64 -11.90 4.08
N ARG A 36 22.62 -10.57 4.26
CA ARG A 36 21.38 -9.82 4.45
C ARG A 36 20.57 -9.79 3.16
N ALA A 37 21.23 -9.64 2.02
CA ALA A 37 20.62 -9.74 0.70
C ALA A 37 20.01 -11.14 0.48
N ARG A 38 20.76 -12.22 0.76
CA ARG A 38 20.22 -13.60 0.71
C ARG A 38 19.01 -13.77 1.61
N GLY A 39 19.05 -13.22 2.83
CA GLY A 39 17.92 -13.20 3.76
C GLY A 39 16.68 -12.50 3.19
N LEU A 40 16.84 -11.31 2.62
CA LEU A 40 15.73 -10.55 2.01
C LEU A 40 15.12 -11.26 0.80
N ARG A 41 15.96 -11.87 -0.06
CA ARG A 41 15.46 -12.65 -1.19
C ARG A 41 14.63 -13.85 -0.72
N ARG A 42 15.12 -14.58 0.29
CA ARG A 42 14.36 -15.69 0.91
C ARG A 42 13.05 -15.22 1.52
N ALA A 43 13.06 -14.07 2.22
CA ALA A 43 11.84 -13.50 2.80
C ALA A 43 10.80 -13.13 1.72
N ASN A 44 11.22 -12.51 0.63
CA ASN A 44 10.33 -12.21 -0.50
C ASN A 44 9.80 -13.50 -1.15
N LEU A 45 10.63 -14.50 -1.40
CA LEU A 45 10.17 -15.79 -1.95
C LEU A 45 9.20 -16.53 -1.02
N ALA A 46 9.44 -16.49 0.29
CA ALA A 46 8.52 -17.04 1.28
C ALA A 46 7.18 -16.30 1.26
N ALA A 47 7.20 -14.96 1.28
CA ALA A 47 5.99 -14.15 1.19
C ALA A 47 5.23 -14.40 -0.14
N CYS A 48 5.95 -14.55 -1.26
CA CYS A 48 5.37 -14.93 -2.55
C CYS A 48 4.61 -16.25 -2.44
N ALA A 49 5.25 -17.31 -1.90
CA ALA A 49 4.63 -18.62 -1.76
C ALA A 49 3.39 -18.55 -0.85
N LEU A 50 3.50 -17.87 0.29
CA LEU A 50 2.42 -17.75 1.26
C LEU A 50 1.20 -17.00 0.69
N HIS A 51 1.42 -15.90 -0.04
CA HIS A 51 0.35 -15.18 -0.72
C HIS A 51 -0.28 -16.02 -1.84
N ALA A 52 0.54 -16.70 -2.65
CA ALA A 52 0.04 -17.53 -3.75
C ALA A 52 -0.80 -18.72 -3.25
N VAL A 53 -0.33 -19.40 -2.19
CA VAL A 53 -1.07 -20.50 -1.56
C VAL A 53 -2.38 -19.99 -0.96
N SER A 54 -2.35 -18.84 -0.26
CA SER A 54 -3.57 -18.25 0.29
C SER A 54 -4.57 -17.87 -0.82
N ALA A 55 -4.08 -17.29 -1.92
CA ALA A 55 -4.93 -16.93 -3.06
C ALA A 55 -5.56 -18.17 -3.71
N ALA A 56 -4.76 -19.20 -3.95
CA ALA A 56 -5.23 -20.46 -4.52
C ALA A 56 -6.27 -21.12 -3.62
N ALA A 57 -6.04 -21.13 -2.30
CA ALA A 57 -6.99 -21.70 -1.34
C ALA A 57 -8.32 -20.92 -1.31
N VAL A 58 -8.28 -19.58 -1.24
CA VAL A 58 -9.49 -18.76 -1.27
C VAL A 58 -10.26 -18.99 -2.57
N LEU A 59 -9.60 -18.93 -3.73
CA LEU A 59 -10.26 -19.06 -5.03
C LEU A 59 -10.79 -20.47 -5.31
N ALA A 60 -10.16 -21.51 -4.76
CA ALA A 60 -10.59 -22.89 -4.96
C ALA A 60 -11.71 -23.32 -3.99
N LEU A 61 -11.83 -22.68 -2.84
CA LEU A 61 -12.74 -23.09 -1.77
C LEU A 61 -13.93 -22.13 -1.57
N ALA A 62 -13.90 -20.93 -2.15
CA ALA A 62 -14.93 -19.92 -1.93
C ALA A 62 -16.22 -20.21 -2.69
N ASP A 63 -17.35 -20.02 -2.01
CA ASP A 63 -18.65 -19.95 -2.65
C ASP A 63 -18.84 -18.67 -3.48
N GLU A 64 -19.82 -18.68 -4.38
CA GLU A 64 -20.19 -17.51 -5.16
C GLU A 64 -20.88 -16.46 -4.27
N PHE A 65 -20.13 -15.41 -3.93
CA PHE A 65 -20.65 -14.24 -3.23
C PHE A 65 -20.22 -12.95 -3.94
N THR A 66 -21.19 -12.10 -4.24
CA THR A 66 -20.99 -10.81 -4.89
C THR A 66 -21.57 -9.67 -4.07
N LEU A 67 -20.97 -8.49 -4.21
CA LEU A 67 -21.47 -7.24 -3.64
C LEU A 67 -21.78 -6.25 -4.77
N PRO A 68 -22.95 -5.61 -4.77
CA PRO A 68 -23.32 -4.69 -5.83
C PRO A 68 -22.49 -3.41 -5.76
N VAL A 69 -22.13 -2.90 -6.92
CA VAL A 69 -21.64 -1.54 -7.13
C VAL A 69 -22.76 -0.77 -7.80
N THR A 70 -23.26 0.27 -7.14
CA THR A 70 -24.45 1.01 -7.54
C THR A 70 -24.11 2.41 -8.03
N GLY A 71 -24.96 2.99 -8.88
CA GLY A 71 -24.96 4.41 -9.19
C GLY A 71 -26.35 4.99 -8.92
N THR A 72 -26.41 6.18 -8.33
CA THR A 72 -27.68 6.90 -8.12
C THR A 72 -27.77 8.07 -9.08
N TYR A 73 -28.66 7.99 -10.07
CA TYR A 73 -28.78 8.99 -11.14
C TYR A 73 -29.96 9.94 -10.93
N LEU A 74 -29.80 11.18 -11.40
CA LEU A 74 -30.87 12.17 -11.37
C LEU A 74 -31.99 11.77 -12.33
N VAL A 75 -33.22 11.75 -11.81
CA VAL A 75 -34.45 11.60 -12.61
C VAL A 75 -35.27 12.90 -12.66
N GLY A 76 -34.77 13.95 -12.01
CA GLY A 76 -35.40 15.28 -11.91
C GLY A 76 -34.39 16.35 -11.46
N PRO A 77 -34.86 17.56 -11.11
CA PRO A 77 -34.01 18.64 -10.59
C PRO A 77 -33.25 18.23 -9.30
N PRO A 78 -32.09 18.86 -9.00
CA PRO A 78 -31.37 18.60 -7.75
C PRO A 78 -32.25 18.77 -6.51
N GLY A 79 -32.18 17.80 -5.59
CA GLY A 79 -32.99 17.76 -4.37
C GLY A 79 -34.21 16.84 -4.43
N THR A 80 -34.52 16.24 -5.59
CA THR A 80 -35.47 15.12 -5.69
C THR A 80 -34.76 13.77 -5.55
N ASP A 81 -35.51 12.74 -5.20
CA ASP A 81 -34.98 11.37 -5.15
C ASP A 81 -34.40 10.94 -6.50
N GLY A 82 -33.27 10.23 -6.44
CA GLY A 82 -32.62 9.64 -7.61
C GLY A 82 -33.06 8.20 -7.86
N GLN A 83 -32.67 7.65 -9.02
CA GLN A 83 -32.81 6.23 -9.33
C GLN A 83 -31.51 5.50 -9.02
N SER A 84 -31.55 4.54 -8.09
CA SER A 84 -30.43 3.64 -7.81
C SER A 84 -30.43 2.45 -8.78
N VAL A 85 -29.30 2.18 -9.41
CA VAL A 85 -29.10 1.02 -10.30
C VAL A 85 -27.80 0.31 -9.98
N THR A 86 -27.77 -1.02 -10.10
CA THR A 86 -26.53 -1.79 -10.07
C THR A 86 -25.78 -1.62 -11.39
N VAL A 87 -24.55 -1.13 -11.30
CA VAL A 87 -23.63 -0.93 -12.42
C VAL A 87 -22.86 -2.22 -12.71
N LEU A 88 -22.41 -2.91 -11.66
CA LEU A 88 -21.79 -4.23 -11.73
C LEU A 88 -21.89 -4.95 -10.39
N ASP A 89 -21.69 -6.26 -10.40
CA ASP A 89 -21.54 -7.09 -9.21
C ASP A 89 -20.08 -7.49 -9.04
N LEU A 90 -19.47 -7.11 -7.90
CA LEU A 90 -18.09 -7.45 -7.61
C LEU A 90 -18.02 -8.81 -6.92
N SER A 91 -17.33 -9.78 -7.53
CA SER A 91 -16.97 -11.03 -6.86
C SER A 91 -16.03 -10.77 -5.68
N VAL A 92 -16.49 -11.09 -4.47
CA VAL A 92 -15.69 -10.89 -3.26
C VAL A 92 -14.49 -11.84 -3.24
N ALA A 93 -14.70 -13.12 -3.58
CA ALA A 93 -13.62 -14.08 -3.73
C ALA A 93 -12.59 -13.64 -4.79
N GLY A 94 -13.06 -13.10 -5.92
CA GLY A 94 -12.21 -12.55 -6.97
C GLY A 94 -11.38 -11.35 -6.48
N ALA A 95 -11.98 -10.41 -5.76
CA ALA A 95 -11.28 -9.26 -5.19
C ALA A 95 -10.25 -9.66 -4.13
N VAL A 96 -10.60 -10.61 -3.25
CA VAL A 96 -9.67 -11.16 -2.24
C VAL A 96 -8.49 -11.88 -2.89
N GLY A 97 -8.78 -12.76 -3.86
CA GLY A 97 -7.75 -13.44 -4.64
C GLY A 97 -6.84 -12.45 -5.37
N ALA A 98 -7.39 -11.39 -5.95
CA ALA A 98 -6.64 -10.39 -6.71
C ALA A 98 -5.59 -9.65 -5.86
N PHE A 99 -5.94 -9.17 -4.65
CA PHE A 99 -4.93 -8.49 -3.82
C PHE A 99 -3.83 -9.43 -3.32
N LEU A 100 -4.15 -10.71 -3.09
CA LEU A 100 -3.17 -11.73 -2.70
C LEU A 100 -2.23 -12.07 -3.87
N ILE A 101 -2.79 -12.31 -5.05
CA ILE A 101 -2.03 -12.57 -6.28
C ILE A 101 -1.11 -11.39 -6.58
N LEU A 102 -1.61 -10.16 -6.45
CA LEU A 102 -0.80 -8.97 -6.69
C LEU A 102 0.44 -8.92 -5.78
N SER A 103 0.28 -9.17 -4.48
CA SER A 103 1.42 -9.27 -3.57
C SER A 103 2.38 -10.40 -3.94
N ALA A 104 1.86 -11.57 -4.30
CA ALA A 104 2.68 -12.70 -4.74
C ALA A 104 3.53 -12.32 -5.97
N LEU A 105 2.92 -11.68 -6.97
CA LEU A 105 3.59 -11.23 -8.20
C LEU A 105 4.70 -10.22 -7.90
N PHE A 106 4.46 -9.23 -7.04
CA PHE A 106 5.48 -8.25 -6.67
C PHE A 106 6.65 -8.86 -5.88
N HIS A 107 6.36 -9.79 -4.97
CA HIS A 107 7.42 -10.52 -4.25
C HIS A 107 8.24 -11.41 -5.17
N LEU A 108 7.61 -12.07 -6.14
CA LEU A 108 8.29 -12.83 -7.18
C LEU A 108 9.15 -11.92 -8.07
N LEU A 109 8.56 -10.81 -8.51
CA LEU A 109 9.21 -9.79 -9.35
C LEU A 109 10.47 -9.27 -8.66
N VAL A 110 10.37 -8.82 -7.41
CA VAL A 110 11.50 -8.32 -6.62
C VAL A 110 12.57 -9.39 -6.41
N SER A 111 12.20 -10.68 -6.37
CA SER A 111 13.14 -11.80 -6.21
C SER A 111 13.87 -12.21 -7.49
N ALA A 112 13.45 -11.71 -8.65
CA ALA A 112 14.06 -12.02 -9.96
C ALA A 112 15.47 -11.41 -10.08
N PRO A 113 16.47 -12.08 -10.68
CA PRO A 113 17.88 -11.67 -10.59
C PRO A 113 18.17 -10.21 -10.99
N PHE A 114 17.53 -9.73 -12.06
CA PHE A 114 17.74 -8.36 -12.55
C PHE A 114 17.04 -7.30 -11.69
N VAL A 115 15.80 -7.59 -11.27
CA VAL A 115 15.00 -6.68 -10.44
C VAL A 115 15.53 -6.64 -9.02
N PHE A 116 15.98 -7.78 -8.48
CA PHE A 116 16.56 -7.88 -7.14
C PHE A 116 17.78 -6.97 -6.97
N LYS A 117 18.60 -6.80 -8.02
CA LYS A 117 19.69 -5.81 -8.00
C LYS A 117 19.17 -4.39 -7.84
N ARG A 118 18.12 -4.00 -8.56
CA ARG A 118 17.49 -2.66 -8.43
C ARG A 118 16.84 -2.46 -7.08
N TYR A 119 16.17 -3.50 -6.58
CA TYR A 119 15.61 -3.51 -5.23
C TYR A 119 16.69 -3.24 -4.19
N LEU A 120 17.80 -4.00 -4.20
CA LEU A 120 18.92 -3.77 -3.28
C LEU A 120 19.51 -2.36 -3.40
N THR A 121 19.69 -1.84 -4.62
CA THR A 121 20.13 -0.45 -4.81
C THR A 121 19.16 0.54 -4.16
N GLY A 122 17.85 0.35 -4.33
CA GLY A 122 16.84 1.17 -3.64
C GLY A 122 16.98 1.11 -2.13
N LEU A 123 17.19 -0.08 -1.55
CA LEU A 123 17.35 -0.23 -0.11
C LEU A 123 18.59 0.48 0.44
N THR A 124 19.68 0.56 -0.34
CA THR A 124 20.87 1.37 0.04
C THR A 124 20.60 2.88 0.08
N GLN A 125 19.48 3.30 -0.49
CA GLN A 125 19.00 4.68 -0.55
C GLN A 125 17.75 4.87 0.32
N HIS A 126 17.50 3.95 1.27
CA HIS A 126 16.33 3.96 2.16
C HIS A 126 14.98 4.01 1.41
N ARG A 127 14.90 3.33 0.25
CA ARG A 127 13.73 3.36 -0.64
C ARG A 127 13.30 1.97 -1.07
N ASN A 128 12.00 1.76 -1.18
CA ASN A 128 11.43 0.59 -1.86
C ASN A 128 10.22 0.99 -2.72
N VAL A 129 10.48 1.34 -3.98
CA VAL A 129 9.43 1.72 -4.94
C VAL A 129 8.46 0.57 -5.22
N PHE A 130 8.94 -0.68 -5.23
CA PHE A 130 8.10 -1.85 -5.50
C PHE A 130 7.01 -2.01 -4.44
N ARG A 131 7.35 -1.77 -3.16
CA ARG A 131 6.37 -1.76 -2.06
C ARG A 131 5.26 -0.76 -2.31
N TRP A 132 5.60 0.48 -2.66
CA TRP A 132 4.59 1.53 -2.82
C TRP A 132 3.69 1.29 -4.02
N VAL A 133 4.22 0.78 -5.14
CA VAL A 133 3.38 0.42 -6.30
C VAL A 133 2.46 -0.76 -5.96
N GLU A 134 2.96 -1.76 -5.25
CA GLU A 134 2.15 -2.90 -4.81
C GLU A 134 1.03 -2.45 -3.87
N TYR A 135 1.37 -1.70 -2.82
CA TYR A 135 0.41 -1.24 -1.82
C TYR A 135 -0.61 -0.27 -2.40
N SER A 136 -0.26 0.57 -3.39
CA SER A 136 -1.23 1.52 -3.97
C SER A 136 -2.37 0.82 -4.69
N LEU A 137 -2.14 -0.42 -5.10
CA LEU A 137 -3.13 -1.25 -5.77
C LEU A 137 -3.78 -2.22 -4.77
N SER A 138 -3.00 -3.01 -4.04
CA SER A 138 -3.54 -4.04 -3.16
C SER A 138 -4.28 -3.47 -1.96
N SER A 139 -3.71 -2.50 -1.24
CA SER A 139 -4.39 -1.90 -0.09
C SER A 139 -5.63 -1.09 -0.50
N SER A 140 -5.64 -0.54 -1.71
CA SER A 140 -6.79 0.18 -2.27
C SER A 140 -7.93 -0.78 -2.61
N LEU A 141 -7.61 -1.95 -3.16
CA LEU A 141 -8.62 -3.00 -3.35
C LEU A 141 -9.13 -3.55 -2.01
N MET A 142 -8.23 -3.75 -1.02
CA MET A 142 -8.62 -4.18 0.33
C MET A 142 -9.60 -3.21 0.97
N ILE A 143 -9.34 -1.90 0.94
CA ILE A 143 -10.23 -0.91 1.57
C ILE A 143 -11.56 -0.78 0.83
N VAL A 144 -11.60 -1.00 -0.49
CA VAL A 144 -12.85 -1.10 -1.26
C VAL A 144 -13.69 -2.27 -0.79
N VAL A 145 -13.08 -3.46 -0.62
CA VAL A 145 -13.79 -4.65 -0.10
C VAL A 145 -14.33 -4.37 1.31
N ILE A 146 -13.51 -3.79 2.19
CA ILE A 146 -13.95 -3.43 3.56
C ILE A 146 -15.11 -2.44 3.53
N ALA A 147 -15.05 -1.42 2.66
CA ALA A 147 -16.11 -0.44 2.49
C ALA A 147 -17.43 -1.08 2.03
N GLN A 148 -17.37 -1.98 1.03
CA GLN A 148 -18.56 -2.69 0.55
C GLN A 148 -19.15 -3.63 1.61
N LEU A 149 -18.32 -4.31 2.41
CA LEU A 149 -18.79 -5.12 3.54
C LEU A 149 -19.51 -4.29 4.61
N CYS A 150 -19.24 -2.99 4.68
CA CYS A 150 -19.96 -2.04 5.53
C CYS A 150 -21.18 -1.41 4.83
N GLY A 151 -21.50 -1.81 3.59
CA GLY A 151 -22.67 -1.33 2.84
C GLY A 151 -22.41 -0.12 1.93
N ILE A 152 -21.15 0.29 1.74
CA ILE A 152 -20.81 1.36 0.78
C ILE A 152 -20.82 0.77 -0.63
N THR A 153 -21.88 0.99 -1.40
CA THR A 153 -22.03 0.43 -2.76
C THR A 153 -21.85 1.46 -3.87
N ASP A 154 -21.94 2.76 -3.56
CA ASP A 154 -21.88 3.82 -4.58
C ASP A 154 -20.54 3.84 -5.33
N VAL A 155 -20.59 3.80 -6.65
CA VAL A 155 -19.42 3.71 -7.53
C VAL A 155 -18.49 4.92 -7.38
N ALA A 156 -19.03 6.12 -7.19
CA ALA A 156 -18.21 7.31 -7.01
C ALA A 156 -17.52 7.29 -5.64
N ALA A 157 -18.21 6.84 -4.59
CA ALA A 157 -17.63 6.65 -3.26
C ALA A 157 -16.51 5.61 -3.28
N LEU A 158 -16.69 4.46 -3.94
CA LEU A 158 -15.69 3.41 -4.04
C LEU A 158 -14.45 3.86 -4.82
N ILE A 159 -14.63 4.58 -5.94
CA ILE A 159 -13.53 5.18 -6.71
C ILE A 159 -12.76 6.19 -5.85
N ALA A 160 -13.47 7.07 -5.13
CA ALA A 160 -12.85 8.06 -4.27
C ALA A 160 -12.07 7.42 -3.11
N ILE A 161 -12.63 6.38 -2.47
CA ILE A 161 -11.98 5.59 -1.42
C ILE A 161 -10.69 4.94 -1.94
N ALA A 162 -10.75 4.29 -3.11
CA ALA A 162 -9.57 3.69 -3.73
C ALA A 162 -8.50 4.75 -4.06
N GLY A 163 -8.92 5.89 -4.64
CA GLY A 163 -8.02 6.97 -5.02
C GLY A 163 -7.34 7.66 -3.84
N VAL A 164 -8.07 7.94 -2.76
CA VAL A 164 -7.50 8.57 -1.55
C VAL A 164 -6.60 7.59 -0.79
N ASN A 165 -6.92 6.30 -0.78
CA ASN A 165 -6.05 5.28 -0.21
C ASN A 165 -4.74 5.12 -1.03
N ALA A 166 -4.83 5.09 -2.37
CA ALA A 166 -3.64 5.11 -3.21
C ALA A 166 -2.79 6.37 -2.96
N SER A 167 -3.44 7.52 -2.72
CA SER A 167 -2.77 8.78 -2.38
C SER A 167 -1.99 8.69 -1.06
N MET A 168 -2.56 8.07 -0.01
CA MET A 168 -1.83 7.76 1.24
C MET A 168 -0.52 7.00 0.96
N ILE A 169 -0.58 5.98 0.10
CA ILE A 169 0.59 5.19 -0.28
C ILE A 169 1.62 6.04 -1.05
N PHE A 170 1.17 6.86 -2.00
CA PHE A 170 2.06 7.76 -2.73
C PHE A 170 2.73 8.79 -1.83
N PHE A 171 2.06 9.28 -0.78
CA PHE A 171 2.70 10.12 0.22
C PHE A 171 3.80 9.41 1.02
N GLY A 172 3.64 8.12 1.33
CA GLY A 172 4.72 7.30 1.86
C GLY A 172 5.90 7.17 0.89
N TRP A 173 5.62 6.97 -0.40
CA TRP A 173 6.68 7.01 -1.42
C TRP A 173 7.36 8.38 -1.48
N LEU A 174 6.61 9.49 -1.43
CA LEU A 174 7.19 10.83 -1.43
C LEU A 174 8.07 11.07 -0.21
N GLN A 175 7.69 10.54 0.97
CA GLN A 175 8.54 10.54 2.16
C GLN A 175 9.89 9.86 1.85
N GLU A 176 9.89 8.67 1.24
CA GLU A 176 11.13 7.99 0.90
C GLU A 176 11.94 8.64 -0.22
N LYS A 177 11.27 9.30 -1.15
CA LYS A 177 11.91 9.89 -2.31
C LYS A 177 12.64 11.19 -1.95
N TYR A 178 12.07 11.99 -1.06
CA TYR A 178 12.52 13.36 -0.79
C TYR A 178 13.18 13.55 0.58
N HIS A 179 13.06 12.59 1.49
CA HIS A 179 13.64 12.67 2.82
C HIS A 179 14.55 11.48 3.15
N GLU A 180 15.52 11.76 4.01
CA GLU A 180 16.42 10.75 4.60
C GLU A 180 16.05 10.50 6.08
N PRO A 181 16.22 9.28 6.60
CA PRO A 181 16.01 8.99 8.01
C PRO A 181 16.77 9.97 8.93
N GLY A 182 16.03 10.69 9.80
CA GLY A 182 16.61 11.65 10.74
C GLY A 182 16.79 13.07 10.23
N ASP A 183 16.41 13.38 8.99
CA ASP A 183 16.51 14.75 8.42
C ASP A 183 15.43 15.73 8.95
N GLY A 184 14.45 15.23 9.71
CA GLY A 184 13.36 16.00 10.29
C GLY A 184 12.16 16.22 9.36
N GLY A 185 12.26 15.83 8.10
CA GLY A 185 11.20 15.89 7.11
C GLY A 185 10.01 15.01 7.47
N PHE A 186 8.82 15.61 7.47
CA PHE A 186 7.61 14.94 7.99
C PHE A 186 6.35 15.25 7.18
N LEU A 187 6.39 16.25 6.29
CA LEU A 187 5.20 16.72 5.60
C LEU A 187 4.55 15.63 4.72
N PRO A 188 5.30 14.87 3.89
CA PRO A 188 4.70 13.77 3.14
C PRO A 188 4.03 12.73 4.04
N PHE A 189 4.71 12.29 5.12
CA PHE A 189 4.10 11.39 6.09
C PHE A 189 2.79 11.93 6.67
N ALA A 190 2.76 13.19 7.11
CA ALA A 190 1.57 13.82 7.69
C ALA A 190 0.41 13.89 6.68
N LEU A 191 0.68 14.26 5.43
CA LEU A 191 -0.32 14.25 4.36
C LEU A 191 -0.80 12.83 4.04
N GLY A 192 0.09 11.84 4.13
CA GLY A 192 -0.25 10.43 4.05
C GLY A 192 -1.24 10.01 5.14
N CYS A 193 -1.04 10.44 6.39
CA CYS A 193 -2.00 10.19 7.48
C CYS A 193 -3.36 10.85 7.24
N VAL A 194 -3.37 12.10 6.73
CA VAL A 194 -4.61 12.81 6.38
C VAL A 194 -5.38 12.06 5.29
N ALA A 195 -4.71 11.67 4.20
CA ALA A 195 -5.34 10.87 3.15
C ALA A 195 -5.79 9.48 3.69
N GLY A 196 -4.96 8.86 4.52
CA GLY A 196 -5.16 7.52 5.04
C GLY A 196 -6.34 7.38 6.01
N VAL A 197 -6.69 8.43 6.76
CA VAL A 197 -7.82 8.38 7.70
C VAL A 197 -9.19 8.54 7.00
N VAL A 198 -9.24 9.16 5.82
CA VAL A 198 -10.50 9.48 5.12
C VAL A 198 -11.36 8.24 4.83
N PRO A 199 -10.84 7.13 4.27
CA PRO A 199 -11.64 5.91 4.08
C PRO A 199 -12.24 5.37 5.38
N TRP A 200 -11.50 5.42 6.48
CA TRP A 200 -11.96 4.94 7.79
C TRP A 200 -13.07 5.81 8.37
N LEU A 201 -13.04 7.12 8.13
CA LEU A 201 -14.14 8.01 8.50
C LEU A 201 -15.40 7.69 7.70
N ALA A 202 -15.28 7.42 6.39
CA ALA A 202 -16.41 7.00 5.56
C ALA A 202 -17.00 5.67 6.05
N ILE A 203 -16.15 4.68 6.32
CA ILE A 203 -16.56 3.39 6.90
C ILE A 203 -17.24 3.59 8.26
N LEU A 204 -16.70 4.46 9.12
CA LEU A 204 -17.26 4.73 10.45
C LEU A 204 -18.68 5.29 10.38
N VAL A 205 -19.00 6.15 9.41
CA VAL A 205 -20.37 6.64 9.20
C VAL A 205 -21.33 5.48 8.94
N TYR A 206 -20.92 4.50 8.12
CA TYR A 206 -21.76 3.35 7.79
C TYR A 206 -21.88 2.36 8.95
N VAL A 207 -20.81 2.18 9.73
CA VAL A 207 -20.81 1.32 10.92
C VAL A 207 -21.66 1.91 12.06
N LEU A 208 -21.66 3.24 12.23
CA LEU A 208 -22.47 3.94 13.24
C LEU A 208 -23.91 4.22 12.78
N ALA A 209 -24.15 4.20 11.47
CA ALA A 209 -25.46 4.39 10.84
C ALA A 209 -26.29 5.57 11.39
N PRO A 210 -25.73 6.81 11.47
CA PRO A 210 -26.44 7.95 12.04
C PRO A 210 -27.72 8.25 11.25
N GLY A 211 -28.85 8.37 11.94
CA GLY A 211 -30.16 8.61 11.33
C GLY A 211 -30.86 7.36 10.80
N SER A 212 -30.27 6.16 10.95
CA SER A 212 -30.96 4.91 10.64
C SER A 212 -32.15 4.69 11.58
N THR A 213 -33.29 4.31 11.00
CA THR A 213 -34.48 3.84 11.73
C THR A 213 -34.52 2.32 11.84
N SER A 214 -33.58 1.61 11.21
CA SER A 214 -33.41 0.17 11.29
C SER A 214 -32.53 -0.20 12.49
N GLY A 215 -32.90 -1.27 13.21
CA GLY A 215 -32.06 -1.91 14.22
C GLY A 215 -31.05 -2.92 13.65
N ALA A 216 -30.90 -2.99 12.33
CA ALA A 216 -29.92 -3.86 11.70
C ALA A 216 -28.49 -3.35 11.95
N GLU A 217 -27.65 -4.23 12.48
CA GLU A 217 -26.23 -3.96 12.73
C GLU A 217 -25.36 -4.75 11.75
N PRO A 218 -24.17 -4.25 11.38
CA PRO A 218 -23.16 -5.05 10.70
C PRO A 218 -22.93 -6.38 11.42
N PRO A 219 -22.75 -7.51 10.70
CA PRO A 219 -22.37 -8.77 11.33
C PRO A 219 -21.08 -8.66 12.14
N ALA A 220 -20.93 -9.46 13.21
CA ALA A 220 -19.77 -9.40 14.10
C ALA A 220 -18.42 -9.53 13.36
N PHE A 221 -18.35 -10.32 12.29
CA PHE A 221 -17.12 -10.46 11.50
C PHE A 221 -16.74 -9.16 10.77
N VAL A 222 -17.71 -8.31 10.39
CA VAL A 222 -17.45 -7.00 9.77
C VAL A 222 -16.78 -6.08 10.78
N TYR A 223 -17.27 -6.03 12.03
CA TYR A 223 -16.60 -5.29 13.10
C TYR A 223 -15.18 -5.80 13.35
N ALA A 224 -14.98 -7.11 13.38
CA ALA A 224 -13.65 -7.71 13.54
C ALA A 224 -12.69 -7.29 12.40
N ILE A 225 -13.16 -7.30 11.15
CA ILE A 225 -12.41 -6.82 10.00
C ILE A 225 -12.06 -5.34 10.17
N VAL A 226 -13.04 -4.47 10.43
CA VAL A 226 -12.80 -3.03 10.56
C VAL A 226 -11.77 -2.72 11.64
N ILE A 227 -11.93 -3.29 12.84
CA ILE A 227 -11.03 -3.03 13.98
C ILE A 227 -9.63 -3.59 13.70
N SER A 228 -9.53 -4.85 13.25
CA SER A 228 -8.24 -5.49 13.04
C SER A 228 -7.45 -4.83 11.90
N LEU A 229 -8.10 -4.50 10.77
CA LEU A 229 -7.43 -3.87 9.64
C LEU A 229 -7.13 -2.39 9.90
N PHE A 230 -7.95 -1.67 10.66
CA PHE A 230 -7.61 -0.32 11.11
C PHE A 230 -6.33 -0.35 11.96
N ALA A 231 -6.22 -1.30 12.89
CA ALA A 231 -5.01 -1.49 13.69
C ALA A 231 -3.80 -1.80 12.80
N PHE A 232 -3.92 -2.74 11.85
CA PHE A 232 -2.82 -3.03 10.93
C PHE A 232 -2.39 -1.81 10.12
N PHE A 233 -3.31 -1.04 9.54
CA PHE A 233 -2.98 0.18 8.76
C PHE A 233 -2.21 1.20 9.61
N ASN A 234 -2.58 1.37 10.88
CA ASN A 234 -1.83 2.22 11.81
C ASN A 234 -0.42 1.67 12.10
N VAL A 235 -0.25 0.34 12.17
CA VAL A 235 1.08 -0.27 12.32
C VAL A 235 1.94 -0.04 11.08
N PHE A 236 1.39 -0.06 9.86
CA PHE A 236 2.14 0.33 8.64
C PHE A 236 2.67 1.76 8.72
N ALA A 237 1.83 2.70 9.18
CA ALA A 237 2.24 4.08 9.38
C ALA A 237 3.31 4.18 10.49
N LEU A 238 3.13 3.46 11.59
CA LEU A 238 4.09 3.43 12.70
C LEU A 238 5.47 2.95 12.25
N VAL A 239 5.56 1.93 11.38
CA VAL A 239 6.86 1.47 10.84
C VAL A 239 7.58 2.59 10.09
N GLN A 240 6.90 3.33 9.22
CA GLN A 240 7.50 4.45 8.47
C GLN A 240 7.94 5.54 9.45
N TRP A 241 7.10 5.87 10.43
CA TRP A 241 7.41 6.85 11.46
C TRP A 241 8.67 6.46 12.25
N LEU A 242 8.78 5.21 12.70
CA LEU A 242 9.93 4.71 13.44
C LEU A 242 11.21 4.69 12.59
N GLN A 243 11.11 4.38 11.30
CA GLN A 243 12.23 4.44 10.35
C GLN A 243 12.73 5.87 10.14
N TYR A 244 11.82 6.84 9.99
CA TYR A 244 12.18 8.24 9.71
C TYR A 244 12.50 9.06 10.97
N ARG A 245 12.15 8.57 12.16
CA ARG A 245 12.59 9.08 13.48
C ARG A 245 13.79 8.32 14.07
N PRO A 246 14.56 7.61 13.24
CA PRO A 246 15.47 6.50 13.59
C PRO A 246 15.35 5.96 15.04
N VAL A 247 14.21 5.38 15.41
CA VAL A 247 13.94 4.90 16.78
C VAL A 247 14.30 3.42 16.94
N GLY A 248 15.08 3.09 17.97
CA GLY A 248 15.41 1.71 18.34
C GLY A 248 16.01 0.90 17.19
N ARG A 249 15.43 -0.28 16.90
CA ARG A 249 15.89 -1.17 15.82
C ARG A 249 15.59 -0.62 14.41
N PHE A 250 14.66 0.33 14.28
CA PHE A 250 14.27 0.92 12.99
C PHE A 250 15.28 1.96 12.46
N ARG A 251 16.34 2.24 13.23
CA ARG A 251 17.56 2.88 12.73
C ARG A 251 18.15 2.16 11.52
N ASP A 252 17.98 0.84 11.48
CA ASP A 252 18.36 0.02 10.33
C ASP A 252 17.15 -0.11 9.40
N TYR A 253 17.22 0.53 8.23
CA TYR A 253 16.14 0.52 7.24
C TYR A 253 15.70 -0.89 6.83
N LEU A 254 16.61 -1.87 6.82
CA LEU A 254 16.27 -3.25 6.44
C LEU A 254 15.44 -3.96 7.52
N VAL A 255 15.42 -3.47 8.76
CA VAL A 255 14.48 -3.94 9.79
C VAL A 255 13.06 -3.54 9.41
N GLY A 256 12.85 -2.28 9.02
CA GLY A 256 11.54 -1.82 8.55
C GLY A 256 11.11 -2.52 7.26
N GLU A 257 12.02 -2.73 6.32
CA GLU A 257 11.74 -3.52 5.10
C GLU A 257 11.22 -4.93 5.41
N ARG A 258 11.87 -5.67 6.32
CA ARG A 258 11.41 -7.00 6.74
C ARG A 258 10.08 -6.93 7.48
N THR A 259 9.88 -5.88 8.27
CA THR A 259 8.63 -5.65 8.99
C THR A 259 7.47 -5.42 8.03
N TYR A 260 7.67 -4.63 6.96
CA TYR A 260 6.67 -4.44 5.91
C TYR A 260 6.33 -5.73 5.16
N ILE A 261 7.31 -6.56 4.83
CA ILE A 261 7.06 -7.87 4.20
C ILE A 261 6.15 -8.73 5.11
N ALA A 262 6.48 -8.82 6.40
CA ALA A 262 5.69 -9.58 7.36
C ALA A 262 4.28 -9.01 7.56
N LEU A 263 4.16 -7.70 7.79
CA LEU A 263 2.88 -7.02 7.97
C LEU A 263 1.98 -7.14 6.74
N SER A 264 2.56 -7.06 5.53
CA SER A 264 1.82 -7.25 4.27
C SER A 264 1.15 -8.61 4.23
N PHE A 265 1.90 -9.67 4.56
CA PHE A 265 1.33 -11.01 4.62
C PHE A 265 0.27 -11.12 5.71
N ILE A 266 0.59 -10.73 6.95
CA ILE A 266 -0.32 -10.87 8.09
C ILE A 266 -1.64 -10.11 7.85
N ALA A 267 -1.59 -8.85 7.43
CA ALA A 267 -2.79 -8.04 7.23
C ALA A 267 -3.64 -8.55 6.07
N LYS A 268 -3.03 -8.94 4.95
CA LYS A 268 -3.75 -9.49 3.79
C LYS A 268 -4.37 -10.84 4.10
N SER A 269 -3.65 -11.72 4.80
CA SER A 269 -4.20 -12.99 5.26
C SER A 269 -5.32 -12.79 6.29
N ALA A 270 -5.16 -11.86 7.24
CA ALA A 270 -6.20 -11.54 8.19
C ALA A 270 -7.48 -11.09 7.49
N LEU A 271 -7.40 -10.17 6.52
CA LEU A 271 -8.58 -9.78 5.75
C LEU A 271 -9.15 -10.95 4.94
N ALA A 272 -8.30 -11.65 4.17
CA ALA A 272 -8.74 -12.72 3.28
C ALA A 272 -9.51 -13.81 4.04
N TRP A 273 -8.97 -14.28 5.16
CA TRP A 273 -9.58 -15.37 5.92
C TRP A 273 -10.75 -14.93 6.79
N GLN A 274 -10.79 -13.69 7.28
CA GLN A 274 -11.99 -13.15 7.94
C GLN A 274 -13.14 -12.98 6.95
N VAL A 275 -12.88 -12.50 5.73
CA VAL A 275 -13.88 -12.41 4.66
C VAL A 275 -14.31 -13.81 4.24
N PHE A 276 -13.37 -14.73 4.06
CA PHE A 276 -13.67 -16.10 3.68
C PHE A 276 -14.63 -16.78 4.67
N ALA A 277 -14.31 -16.74 5.96
CA ALA A 277 -15.15 -17.32 7.00
C ALA A 277 -16.48 -16.57 7.21
N GLY A 278 -16.53 -15.26 6.89
CA GLY A 278 -17.71 -14.43 7.10
C GLY A 278 -18.71 -14.47 5.94
N THR A 279 -18.26 -14.70 4.71
CA THR A 279 -19.10 -14.57 3.51
C THR A 279 -18.90 -15.64 2.43
N LEU A 280 -17.84 -16.46 2.49
CA LEU A 280 -17.47 -17.38 1.40
C LEU A 280 -17.51 -18.86 1.78
N THR A 281 -18.05 -19.18 2.95
CA THR A 281 -18.37 -20.55 3.38
C THR A 281 -19.84 -20.60 3.77
N ALA A 282 -20.64 -21.34 3.00
CA ALA A 282 -22.03 -21.65 3.31
C ALA A 282 -22.20 -22.40 4.64
#